data_AF-D9WPL7-F1
#
_entry.id   AF-D9WPL7-F1
#
_cell.length_a   1.000
_cell.length_b   1.000
_cell.length_c   1.000
_cell.angle_alpha   90.00
_cell.angle_beta   90.00
_cell.angle_gamma   90.00
#
_symmetry.space_group_name_H-M   'P 1'
#
loop_
_entity.id
_entity.type
_entity.pdbx_description
1 polymer ?
#
loop_
_entity_poly.entity_id
_entity_poly.type
_entity_poly.pdbx_seq_one_letter_code
_entity_poly.pdbx_strand_id
1 'polypeptide(L)'
;MDVTIPGALADHLAAQYIGDEETAAALDAARRGRGRTLVIEPTSTRVLHVISRHAEHILSIRGAHTRAQVDAARLWIKRAGHAPAILTHRFEDTEEAYNATQCRDDIRDGDVLIIEREGVVGFLRSAWPAAITAEHGELHSVDGDPRTLDDGRYAASIEDAEQIAREHGFALATEQQLDAVEAKVAEQFHTTARATDAVEYAEQVEAGVETVADAEALYAAQLVTEADATDGTWRGEWIGQHPDDGLFTLEPAADQGALFDDRAAALAADRAALDAHLARTYPALFAPEQPRPLELEPALIWAVTHHGVIRGEWQGFFMCGLGRREAENRARALRYTGSKDVQVVPCEHGPHSHRDARIAARCEGCGYPIPTGEEWHEGCRPRPRPTPLDRARLAAERDAGYARALEASARVAYLDDEPPF
;
A
#
# COMPACT_ATOMS: atom_id res chain seq x y z
N MET A 1 13.36 36.13 -14.35
CA MET A 1 14.32 36.19 -13.23
C MET A 1 15.45 35.27 -13.59
N ASP A 2 16.65 35.79 -13.71
CA ASP A 2 17.79 34.99 -14.16
C ASP A 2 18.26 34.08 -13.03
N VAL A 3 18.42 32.80 -13.33
CA VAL A 3 18.89 31.80 -12.35
C VAL A 3 20.21 31.22 -12.81
N THR A 4 21.19 31.25 -11.92
CA THR A 4 22.56 30.84 -12.22
C THR A 4 22.84 29.42 -11.75
N ILE A 5 23.02 28.49 -12.70
CA ILE A 5 23.40 27.10 -12.49
C ILE A 5 24.93 27.01 -12.28
N PRO A 6 25.40 26.48 -11.14
CA PRO A 6 26.83 26.26 -10.92
C PRO A 6 27.43 25.32 -11.97
N GLY A 7 28.65 25.62 -12.42
CA GLY A 7 29.19 25.00 -13.64
C GLY A 7 29.33 23.49 -13.62
N ALA A 8 29.82 22.91 -12.52
CA ALA A 8 29.92 21.44 -12.45
C ALA A 8 28.55 20.74 -12.43
N LEU A 9 27.49 21.43 -11.99
CA LEU A 9 26.11 20.94 -12.10
C LEU A 9 25.61 21.09 -13.54
N ALA A 10 25.88 22.22 -14.20
CA ALA A 10 25.56 22.41 -15.61
C ALA A 10 26.23 21.36 -16.51
N ASP A 11 27.50 21.06 -16.29
CA ASP A 11 28.24 20.03 -17.02
C ASP A 11 27.63 18.64 -16.77
N HIS A 12 27.22 18.36 -15.53
CA HIS A 12 26.54 17.10 -15.20
C HIS A 12 25.20 16.97 -15.93
N LEU A 13 24.34 17.99 -15.83
CA LEU A 13 23.05 18.05 -16.52
C LEU A 13 23.22 17.89 -18.03
N ALA A 14 24.31 18.42 -18.59
CA ALA A 14 24.61 18.30 -20.01
C ALA A 14 24.95 16.89 -20.49
N ALA A 15 25.46 16.06 -19.59
CA ALA A 15 25.75 14.66 -19.85
C ALA A 15 24.55 13.75 -19.55
N GLN A 16 23.49 14.25 -18.91
CA GLN A 16 22.28 13.47 -18.63
C GLN A 16 21.27 13.60 -19.76
N TYR A 17 20.51 12.54 -20.00
CA TYR A 17 19.29 12.62 -20.78
C TYR A 17 18.22 13.31 -19.92
N ILE A 18 17.70 14.44 -20.41
CA ILE A 18 16.61 15.18 -19.78
C ILE A 18 15.43 15.07 -20.74
N GLY A 19 14.46 14.20 -20.40
CA GLY A 19 13.26 13.99 -21.22
C GLY A 19 12.29 15.18 -21.22
N ASP A 20 12.51 16.16 -20.34
CA ASP A 20 11.72 17.39 -20.29
C ASP A 20 12.22 18.39 -21.35
N GLU A 21 11.46 18.54 -22.44
CA GLU A 21 11.83 19.39 -23.57
C GLU A 21 12.04 20.86 -23.19
N GLU A 22 11.23 21.39 -22.26
CA GLU A 22 11.34 22.77 -21.78
C GLU A 22 12.68 22.99 -21.05
N THR A 23 13.03 22.08 -20.14
CA THR A 23 14.33 22.12 -19.42
C THR A 23 15.50 21.93 -20.39
N ALA A 24 15.38 21.00 -21.34
CA ALA A 24 16.42 20.77 -22.34
C ALA A 24 16.67 22.01 -23.19
N ALA A 25 15.61 22.68 -23.66
CA ALA A 25 15.68 23.92 -24.41
C ALA A 25 16.29 25.07 -23.58
N ALA A 26 15.90 25.21 -22.31
CA ALA A 26 16.46 26.22 -21.42
C ALA A 26 17.98 26.01 -21.20
N LEU A 27 18.41 24.76 -21.03
CA LEU A 27 19.83 24.43 -20.89
C LEU A 27 20.62 24.64 -22.19
N ASP A 28 20.07 24.32 -23.36
CA ASP A 28 20.72 24.58 -24.65
C ASP A 28 20.88 26.09 -24.91
N ALA A 29 19.83 26.88 -24.64
CA ALA A 29 19.88 28.33 -24.78
C ALA A 29 20.99 28.95 -23.92
N ALA A 30 21.12 28.51 -22.66
CA ALA A 30 22.15 29.01 -21.76
C ALA A 30 23.58 28.63 -22.18
N ARG A 31 23.79 27.48 -22.85
CA ARG A 31 25.12 27.03 -23.30
C ARG A 31 25.73 27.90 -24.38
N ARG A 32 24.93 28.71 -25.09
CA ARG A 32 25.43 29.63 -26.12
C ARG A 32 26.21 30.81 -25.51
N GLY A 33 26.18 30.98 -24.19
CA GLY A 33 27.03 31.92 -23.45
C GLY A 33 28.45 31.39 -23.22
N ARG A 34 29.46 32.27 -23.35
CA ARG A 34 30.86 31.91 -23.04
C ARG A 34 31.06 31.82 -21.53
N GLY A 35 31.03 30.62 -20.95
CA GLY A 35 31.41 30.44 -19.55
C GLY A 35 31.10 29.04 -19.01
N ARG A 36 31.76 28.67 -17.91
CA ARG A 36 31.45 27.44 -17.17
C ARG A 36 30.14 27.54 -16.38
N THR A 37 29.61 28.74 -16.17
CA THR A 37 28.39 28.97 -15.40
C THR A 37 27.25 29.24 -16.37
N LEU A 38 26.14 28.51 -16.25
CA LEU A 38 24.97 28.73 -17.08
C LEU A 38 24.02 29.70 -16.37
N VAL A 39 23.59 30.74 -17.07
CA VAL A 39 22.48 31.59 -16.64
C VAL A 39 21.29 31.20 -17.48
N ILE A 40 20.23 30.72 -16.82
CA ILE A 40 18.97 30.38 -17.47
C ILE A 40 17.92 31.45 -17.14
N GLU A 41 17.07 31.74 -18.11
CA GLU A 41 15.79 32.40 -17.89
C GLU A 41 14.72 31.29 -17.89
N PRO A 42 14.39 30.69 -16.73
CA PRO A 42 13.43 29.61 -16.68
C PRO A 42 12.06 30.13 -17.12
N THR A 43 11.49 29.49 -18.13
CA THR A 43 10.13 29.76 -18.65
C THR A 43 9.05 29.27 -17.69
N SER A 44 9.38 28.29 -16.84
CA SER A 44 8.51 27.75 -15.80
C SER A 44 9.30 27.35 -14.55
N THR A 45 8.60 27.18 -13.43
CA THR A 45 9.17 26.61 -12.20
C THR A 45 9.62 25.15 -12.39
N ARG A 46 9.01 24.43 -13.33
CA ARG A 46 9.34 23.04 -13.68
C ARG A 46 10.82 22.88 -14.05
N VAL A 47 11.37 23.81 -14.84
CA VAL A 47 12.80 23.82 -15.20
C VAL A 47 13.69 23.82 -13.95
N LEU A 48 13.35 24.67 -12.96
CA LEU A 48 14.10 24.75 -11.71
C LEU A 48 13.97 23.46 -10.89
N HIS A 49 12.80 22.83 -10.91
CA HIS A 49 12.54 21.59 -10.20
C HIS A 49 13.32 20.41 -10.77
N VAL A 50 13.36 20.27 -12.10
CA VAL A 50 14.15 19.23 -12.77
C VAL A 50 15.63 19.38 -12.41
N ILE A 51 16.16 20.61 -12.43
CA ILE A 51 17.54 20.88 -12.03
C ILE A 51 17.77 20.54 -10.54
N SER A 52 16.85 20.95 -9.66
CA SER A 52 16.91 20.63 -8.22
C SER A 52 16.91 19.14 -7.97
N ARG A 53 16.14 18.36 -8.73
CA ARG A 53 16.09 16.90 -8.64
C ARG A 53 17.43 16.25 -8.97
N HIS A 54 18.10 16.68 -10.05
CA HIS A 54 19.45 16.21 -10.36
C HIS A 54 20.46 16.61 -9.28
N ALA A 55 20.35 17.82 -8.74
CA ALA A 55 21.19 18.24 -7.62
C ALA A 55 20.96 17.36 -6.39
N GLU A 56 19.72 17.04 -6.03
CA GLU A 56 19.40 16.15 -4.91
C GLU A 56 19.90 14.72 -5.13
N HIS A 57 19.79 14.20 -6.35
CA HIS A 57 20.36 12.90 -6.72
C HIS A 57 21.88 12.86 -6.51
N ILE A 58 22.61 13.88 -6.98
CA ILE A 58 24.05 14.00 -6.71
C ILE A 58 24.34 13.96 -5.20
N LEU A 59 23.47 14.58 -4.39
CA LEU A 59 23.63 14.67 -2.95
C LEU A 59 23.22 13.40 -2.19
N SER A 60 22.39 12.53 -2.76
CA SER A 60 22.00 11.25 -2.17
C SER A 60 23.05 10.16 -2.40
N ILE A 61 23.71 10.15 -3.57
CA ILE A 61 24.76 9.18 -3.92
C ILE A 61 26.15 9.83 -4.05
N ARG A 62 26.54 10.63 -3.05
CA ARG A 62 27.77 11.46 -3.08
C ARG A 62 29.06 10.71 -3.47
N GLY A 63 29.15 9.43 -3.15
CA GLY A 63 30.31 8.60 -3.48
C GLY A 63 30.50 8.33 -4.98
N ALA A 64 29.43 8.47 -5.77
CA ALA A 64 29.43 8.28 -7.22
C ALA A 64 29.78 9.56 -8.00
N HIS A 65 29.85 10.72 -7.32
CA HIS A 65 30.04 12.01 -7.97
C HIS A 65 31.34 12.71 -7.53
N THR A 66 31.84 13.58 -8.40
CA THR A 66 33.01 14.40 -8.09
C THR A 66 32.69 15.40 -6.99
N ARG A 67 33.70 15.79 -6.21
CA ARG A 67 33.55 16.85 -5.20
C ARG A 67 32.99 18.15 -5.79
N ALA A 68 33.39 18.51 -7.00
CA ALA A 68 32.91 19.70 -7.69
C ALA A 68 31.40 19.62 -8.00
N GLN A 69 30.90 18.47 -8.45
CA GLN A 69 29.46 18.24 -8.67
C GLN A 69 28.68 18.30 -7.36
N VAL A 70 29.18 17.70 -6.29
CA VAL A 70 28.54 17.73 -4.95
C VAL A 70 28.47 19.16 -4.41
N ASP A 71 29.55 19.93 -4.50
CA ASP A 71 29.59 21.32 -4.04
C ASP A 71 28.69 22.22 -4.90
N ALA A 72 28.66 21.99 -6.21
CA ALA A 72 27.75 22.67 -7.14
C ALA A 72 26.27 22.36 -6.86
N ALA A 73 25.92 21.10 -6.60
CA ALA A 73 24.57 20.70 -6.22
C ALA A 73 24.12 21.34 -4.90
N ARG A 74 24.97 21.37 -3.87
CA ARG A 74 24.69 22.09 -2.61
C ARG A 74 24.45 23.57 -2.84
N LEU A 75 25.30 24.19 -3.69
CA LEU A 75 25.17 25.61 -4.01
C LEU A 75 23.87 25.90 -4.75
N TRP A 76 23.46 25.01 -5.66
CA TRP A 76 22.17 25.10 -6.35
C TRP A 76 21.02 25.06 -5.36
N ILE A 77 20.90 24.01 -4.55
CA ILE A 77 19.83 23.86 -3.57
C ILE A 77 19.78 25.03 -2.58
N LYS A 78 20.93 25.54 -2.15
CA LYS A 78 21.00 26.73 -1.29
C LYS A 78 20.44 27.99 -1.97
N ARG A 79 20.53 28.11 -3.29
CA ARG A 79 20.11 29.29 -4.07
C ARG A 79 18.68 29.18 -4.57
N ALA A 80 18.33 28.04 -5.18
CA ALA A 80 17.03 27.79 -5.79
C ALA A 80 15.99 27.32 -4.75
N GLY A 81 16.43 26.85 -3.58
CA GLY A 81 15.59 26.25 -2.55
C GLY A 81 15.42 24.74 -2.75
N HIS A 82 14.87 24.09 -1.72
CA HIS A 82 14.32 22.74 -1.85
C HIS A 82 12.93 22.87 -2.47
N ALA A 83 12.80 22.46 -3.71
CA ALA A 83 11.51 22.30 -4.34
C ALA A 83 11.53 20.93 -5.03
N PRO A 84 11.33 19.84 -4.26
CA PRO A 84 11.07 18.55 -4.88
C PRO A 84 9.71 18.67 -5.53
N ALA A 85 9.68 19.04 -6.82
CA ALA A 85 8.44 18.96 -7.53
C ALA A 85 8.14 17.51 -7.85
N ILE A 86 6.90 17.19 -7.57
CA ILE A 86 6.20 16.07 -8.14
C ILE A 86 6.35 16.18 -9.66
N LEU A 87 7.09 15.24 -10.26
CA LEU A 87 7.14 15.14 -11.71
C LEU A 87 6.03 14.22 -12.18
N THR A 88 5.57 14.48 -13.39
CA THR A 88 4.57 13.69 -14.07
C THR A 88 5.24 12.86 -15.14
N HIS A 89 5.02 11.56 -15.10
CA HIS A 89 5.52 10.59 -16.08
C HIS A 89 4.36 9.98 -16.85
N ARG A 90 4.56 9.73 -18.14
CA ARG A 90 3.57 9.14 -19.04
C ARG A 90 4.07 7.77 -19.50
N PHE A 91 3.19 6.78 -19.51
CA PHE A 91 3.47 5.41 -19.94
C PHE A 91 2.36 4.91 -20.87
N GLU A 92 2.66 3.90 -21.69
CA GLU A 92 1.66 3.31 -22.60
C GLU A 92 0.67 2.40 -21.87
N ASP A 93 1.15 1.64 -20.86
CA ASP A 93 0.38 0.70 -20.06
C ASP A 93 0.85 0.66 -18.58
N THR A 94 0.04 0.04 -17.71
CA THR A 94 0.36 0.00 -16.26
C THR A 94 1.49 -0.97 -15.91
N GLU A 95 1.75 -1.99 -16.73
CA GLU A 95 2.88 -2.92 -16.54
C GLU A 95 4.22 -2.18 -16.76
N GLU A 96 4.33 -1.40 -17.84
CA GLU A 96 5.48 -0.55 -18.14
C GLU A 96 5.70 0.46 -17.01
N ALA A 97 4.63 1.14 -16.57
CA ALA A 97 4.71 2.10 -15.47
C ALA A 97 5.23 1.45 -14.18
N TYR A 98 4.70 0.27 -13.84
CA TYR A 98 5.10 -0.48 -12.65
C TYR A 98 6.57 -0.88 -12.71
N ASN A 99 7.01 -1.48 -13.81
CA ASN A 99 8.41 -1.89 -14.03
C ASN A 99 9.36 -0.69 -14.05
N ALA A 100 8.94 0.41 -14.69
CA ALA A 100 9.70 1.64 -14.73
C ALA A 100 9.96 2.18 -13.33
N THR A 101 8.95 2.21 -12.44
CA THR A 101 9.14 2.71 -11.07
C THR A 101 10.16 1.92 -10.25
N GLN A 102 10.46 0.67 -10.62
CA GLN A 102 11.46 -0.16 -9.95
C GLN A 102 12.86 -0.03 -10.55
N CYS A 103 12.95 0.25 -11.85
CA CYS A 103 14.21 0.18 -12.58
C CYS A 103 14.79 1.55 -12.93
N ARG A 104 13.95 2.58 -13.02
CA ARG A 104 14.34 3.92 -13.48
C ARG A 104 14.60 4.86 -12.31
N ASP A 105 15.85 5.31 -12.19
CA ASP A 105 16.27 6.29 -11.19
C ASP A 105 15.67 7.70 -11.41
N ASP A 106 15.13 7.96 -12.60
CA ASP A 106 14.50 9.23 -12.92
C ASP A 106 13.04 9.32 -12.47
N ILE A 107 12.46 8.26 -11.90
CA ILE A 107 11.14 8.26 -11.23
C ILE A 107 11.38 8.22 -9.72
N ARG A 108 10.70 9.07 -8.96
CA ARG A 108 10.94 9.27 -7.53
C ARG A 108 9.66 9.15 -6.74
N ASP A 109 9.84 8.85 -5.47
CA ASP A 109 8.80 8.85 -4.46
C ASP A 109 7.98 10.16 -4.52
N GLY A 110 6.66 10.02 -4.64
CA GLY A 110 5.71 11.12 -4.79
C GLY A 110 5.48 11.61 -6.22
N ASP A 111 6.18 11.11 -7.24
CA ASP A 111 5.88 11.47 -8.62
C ASP A 111 4.52 10.93 -9.07
N VAL A 112 3.90 11.61 -10.03
CA VAL A 112 2.62 11.23 -10.65
C VAL A 112 2.88 10.41 -11.91
N LEU A 113 2.07 9.36 -12.10
CA LEU A 113 2.11 8.46 -13.23
C LEU A 113 0.79 8.59 -14.00
N ILE A 114 0.86 8.79 -15.32
CA ILE A 114 -0.30 8.86 -16.21
C ILE A 114 -0.20 7.71 -17.21
N ILE A 115 -1.25 6.90 -17.29
CA ILE A 115 -1.41 5.81 -18.24
C ILE A 115 -2.73 6.04 -18.98
N GLU A 116 -2.70 6.93 -19.98
CA GLU A 116 -3.90 7.46 -20.62
C GLU A 116 -4.78 6.38 -21.26
N ARG A 117 -4.15 5.37 -21.87
CA ARG A 117 -4.83 4.29 -22.59
C ARG A 117 -5.74 3.46 -21.67
N GLU A 118 -5.35 3.33 -20.40
CA GLU A 118 -6.08 2.56 -19.40
C GLU A 118 -6.95 3.44 -18.50
N GLY A 119 -6.92 4.77 -18.70
CA GLY A 119 -7.62 5.70 -17.82
C GLY A 119 -7.06 5.74 -16.40
N VAL A 120 -5.79 5.37 -16.22
CA VAL A 120 -5.17 5.24 -14.90
C VAL A 120 -4.30 6.46 -14.62
N VAL A 121 -4.52 7.11 -13.48
CA VAL A 121 -3.60 8.09 -12.91
C VAL A 121 -3.27 7.66 -11.49
N GLY A 122 -1.99 7.71 -11.15
CA GLY A 122 -1.49 7.29 -9.86
C GLY A 122 -0.28 8.09 -9.43
N PHE A 123 0.34 7.66 -8.34
CA PHE A 123 1.58 8.23 -7.85
C PHE A 123 2.51 7.13 -7.33
N LEU A 124 3.81 7.38 -7.31
CA LEU A 124 4.78 6.45 -6.75
C LEU A 124 4.83 6.60 -5.23
N ARG A 125 4.38 5.59 -4.48
CA ARG A 125 4.57 5.49 -3.03
C ARG A 125 5.77 4.59 -2.72
N SER A 126 6.90 5.20 -2.44
CA SER A 126 8.20 4.57 -2.24
C SER A 126 8.62 3.72 -3.45
N ALA A 127 8.33 2.42 -3.42
CA ALA A 127 8.58 1.49 -4.53
C ALA A 127 7.30 0.82 -5.05
N TRP A 128 6.14 1.29 -4.58
CA TRP A 128 4.82 0.69 -4.79
C TRP A 128 3.93 1.75 -5.45
N PRO A 129 3.84 1.79 -6.78
CA PRO A 129 2.96 2.74 -7.45
C PRO A 129 1.50 2.43 -7.14
N ALA A 130 0.72 3.46 -6.84
CA ALA A 130 -0.67 3.34 -6.46
C ALA A 130 -1.56 4.25 -7.32
N ALA A 131 -2.68 3.72 -7.79
CA ALA A 131 -3.67 4.46 -8.54
C ALA A 131 -4.60 5.26 -7.61
N ILE A 132 -5.01 6.44 -8.07
CA ILE A 132 -6.07 7.25 -7.44
C ILE A 132 -7.37 7.23 -8.24
N THR A 133 -7.31 6.78 -9.50
CA THR A 133 -8.45 6.57 -10.39
C THR A 133 -9.17 5.26 -10.04
N ALA A 134 -10.44 5.16 -10.44
CA ALA A 134 -11.26 3.96 -10.30
C ALA A 134 -10.62 2.76 -11.01
N GLU A 135 -10.18 2.97 -12.26
CA GLU A 135 -9.31 2.03 -12.95
C GLU A 135 -7.90 2.12 -12.36
N HIS A 136 -7.32 0.97 -12.04
CA HIS A 136 -5.96 0.90 -11.47
C HIS A 136 -5.01 -0.02 -12.24
N GLY A 137 -5.50 -0.85 -13.16
CA GLY A 137 -4.68 -1.81 -13.90
C GLY A 137 -3.80 -2.65 -12.96
N GLU A 138 -2.51 -2.74 -13.28
CA GLU A 138 -1.50 -3.41 -12.46
C GLU A 138 -0.98 -2.58 -11.26
N LEU A 139 -1.42 -1.33 -11.10
CA LEU A 139 -1.04 -0.50 -9.95
C LEU A 139 -1.85 -0.88 -8.71
N HIS A 140 -1.31 -0.58 -7.53
CA HIS A 140 -2.04 -0.82 -6.28
C HIS A 140 -3.23 0.14 -6.13
N SER A 141 -4.33 -0.35 -5.58
CA SER A 141 -5.41 0.51 -5.10
C SER A 141 -5.05 1.13 -3.74
N VAL A 142 -5.64 2.28 -3.44
CA VAL A 142 -5.56 2.90 -2.11
C VAL A 142 -6.88 2.72 -1.38
N ASP A 143 -6.82 2.11 -0.20
CA ASP A 143 -7.96 2.03 0.70
C ASP A 143 -8.08 3.30 1.57
N GLY A 144 -9.29 3.84 1.69
CA GLY A 144 -9.57 5.04 2.49
C GLY A 144 -9.18 6.35 1.80
N ASP A 145 -9.02 7.43 2.59
CA ASP A 145 -8.62 8.73 2.04
C ASP A 145 -7.12 8.74 1.69
N PRO A 146 -6.75 8.79 0.39
CA PRO A 146 -5.35 8.76 -0.01
C PRO A 146 -4.54 9.91 0.60
N ARG A 147 -5.16 11.06 0.89
CA ARG A 147 -4.45 12.24 1.46
C ARG A 147 -3.91 12.00 2.86
N THR A 148 -4.37 10.96 3.54
CA THR A 148 -3.92 10.61 4.90
C THR A 148 -2.76 9.60 4.90
N LEU A 149 -2.39 9.07 3.73
CA LEU A 149 -1.32 8.09 3.60
C LEU A 149 0.02 8.63 4.13
N ASP A 150 0.67 7.80 4.94
CA ASP A 150 1.99 8.07 5.54
C ASP A 150 2.05 9.47 6.18
N ASP A 151 1.07 9.77 7.04
CA ASP A 151 0.89 11.04 7.74
C ASP A 151 0.77 12.25 6.79
N GLY A 152 0.15 12.04 5.62
CA GLY A 152 -0.09 13.07 4.61
C GLY A 152 1.12 13.43 3.77
N ARG A 153 2.18 12.61 3.79
CA ARG A 153 3.40 12.80 3.01
C ARG A 153 3.15 13.00 1.51
N TYR A 154 2.13 12.35 0.96
CA TYR A 154 1.80 12.38 -0.48
C TYR A 154 0.62 13.30 -0.82
N ALA A 155 0.14 14.12 0.11
CA ALA A 155 -1.06 14.94 -0.10
C ALA A 155 -0.95 15.81 -1.36
N ALA A 156 0.21 16.43 -1.62
CA ALA A 156 0.45 17.21 -2.82
C ALA A 156 0.49 16.35 -4.10
N SER A 157 1.13 15.18 -4.06
CA SER A 157 1.16 14.23 -5.18
C SER A 157 -0.23 13.77 -5.57
N ILE A 158 -1.06 13.52 -4.58
CA ILE A 158 -2.45 13.09 -4.75
C ILE A 158 -3.29 14.24 -5.29
N GLU A 159 -3.11 15.47 -4.81
CA GLU A 159 -3.80 16.65 -5.35
C GLU A 159 -3.47 16.86 -6.84
N ASP A 160 -2.19 16.79 -7.20
CA ASP A 160 -1.73 16.88 -8.59
C ASP A 160 -2.29 15.73 -9.45
N ALA A 161 -2.22 14.49 -8.94
CA ALA A 161 -2.77 13.32 -9.62
C ALA A 161 -4.29 13.48 -9.85
N GLU A 162 -5.05 13.90 -8.84
CA GLU A 162 -6.50 14.06 -8.95
C GLU A 162 -6.86 15.19 -9.91
N GLN A 163 -6.11 16.29 -9.91
CA GLN A 163 -6.29 17.35 -10.89
C GLN A 163 -6.10 16.81 -12.31
N ILE A 164 -5.02 16.07 -12.56
CA ILE A 164 -4.72 15.47 -13.86
C ILE A 164 -5.83 14.47 -14.26
N ALA A 165 -6.27 13.60 -13.35
CA ALA A 165 -7.36 12.67 -13.62
C ALA A 165 -8.64 13.41 -14.07
N ARG A 166 -9.00 14.52 -13.39
CA ARG A 166 -10.15 15.36 -13.77
C ARG A 166 -9.96 16.04 -15.12
N GLU A 167 -8.78 16.56 -15.41
CA GLU A 167 -8.45 17.17 -16.72
C GLU A 167 -8.59 16.18 -17.88
N HIS A 168 -8.28 14.90 -17.62
CA HIS A 168 -8.44 13.81 -18.58
C HIS A 168 -9.83 13.16 -18.58
N GLY A 169 -10.70 13.52 -17.62
CA GLY A 169 -12.04 12.94 -17.50
C GLY A 169 -12.07 11.50 -16.96
N PHE A 170 -11.05 11.10 -16.21
CA PHE A 170 -10.98 9.78 -15.57
C PHE A 170 -11.68 9.80 -14.21
N ALA A 171 -12.47 8.78 -13.92
CA ALA A 171 -13.19 8.65 -12.66
C ALA A 171 -12.23 8.39 -11.49
N LEU A 172 -12.44 9.05 -10.35
CA LEU A 172 -11.63 8.84 -9.14
C LEU A 172 -12.13 7.63 -8.34
N ALA A 173 -11.22 6.88 -7.71
CA ALA A 173 -11.58 5.75 -6.87
C ALA A 173 -12.45 6.17 -5.68
N THR A 174 -12.21 7.36 -5.13
CA THR A 174 -13.00 7.93 -4.04
C THR A 174 -14.43 8.28 -4.46
N GLU A 175 -14.64 8.73 -5.71
CA GLU A 175 -15.97 8.99 -6.25
C GLU A 175 -16.75 7.68 -6.40
N GLN A 176 -16.11 6.64 -6.93
CA GLN A 176 -16.71 5.30 -7.04
C GLN A 176 -17.04 4.69 -5.68
N GLN A 177 -16.18 4.90 -4.68
CA GLN A 177 -16.45 4.47 -3.30
C GLN A 177 -17.67 5.20 -2.70
N LEU A 178 -17.83 6.50 -2.98
CA LEU A 178 -19.00 7.27 -2.52
C LEU A 178 -20.29 6.76 -3.16
N ASP A 179 -20.29 6.50 -4.48
CA ASP A 179 -21.44 5.93 -5.18
C ASP A 179 -21.84 4.56 -4.59
N ALA A 180 -20.85 3.71 -4.27
CA ALA A 180 -21.08 2.41 -3.64
C ALA A 180 -21.65 2.55 -2.22
N VAL A 181 -21.17 3.53 -1.44
CA VAL A 181 -21.71 3.83 -0.12
C VAL A 181 -23.14 4.35 -0.21
N GLU A 182 -23.43 5.27 -1.14
CA GLU A 182 -24.77 5.81 -1.37
C GLU A 182 -25.75 4.70 -1.75
N ALA A 183 -25.38 3.81 -2.67
CA ALA A 183 -26.19 2.65 -3.04
C ALA A 183 -26.50 1.75 -1.84
N LYS A 184 -25.51 1.48 -0.99
CA LYS A 184 -25.68 0.68 0.23
C LYS A 184 -26.59 1.37 1.24
N VAL A 185 -26.46 2.68 1.42
CA VAL A 185 -27.33 3.47 2.30
C VAL A 185 -28.77 3.45 1.78
N ALA A 186 -28.98 3.58 0.47
CA ALA A 186 -30.30 3.50 -0.15
C ALA A 186 -30.94 2.11 0.07
N GLU A 187 -30.18 1.03 -0.10
CA GLU A 187 -30.64 -0.34 0.17
C GLU A 187 -31.03 -0.55 1.65
N GLN A 188 -30.21 -0.04 2.57
CA GLN A 188 -30.50 -0.08 4.01
C GLN A 188 -31.75 0.71 4.38
N PHE A 189 -31.93 1.88 3.76
CA PHE A 189 -33.14 2.69 3.94
C PHE A 189 -34.38 1.97 3.43
N HIS A 190 -34.34 1.37 2.23
CA HIS A 190 -35.45 0.59 1.69
C HIS A 190 -35.80 -0.63 2.56
N THR A 191 -34.79 -1.30 3.11
CA THR A 191 -34.99 -2.43 4.02
C THR A 191 -35.68 -1.99 5.30
N THR A 192 -35.23 -0.87 5.88
CA THR A 192 -35.82 -0.31 7.12
C THR A 192 -37.23 0.22 6.89
N ALA A 193 -37.48 0.87 5.75
CA ALA A 193 -38.82 1.34 5.38
C ALA A 193 -39.80 0.16 5.25
N ARG A 194 -39.41 -0.90 4.54
CA ARG A 194 -40.22 -2.12 4.39
C ARG A 194 -40.54 -2.78 5.73
N ALA A 195 -39.55 -2.90 6.62
CA ALA A 195 -39.75 -3.42 7.96
C ALA A 195 -40.74 -2.57 8.77
N THR A 196 -40.68 -1.24 8.60
CA THR A 196 -41.59 -0.30 9.26
C THR A 196 -43.01 -0.45 8.75
N ASP A 197 -43.19 -0.44 7.42
CA ASP A 197 -44.49 -0.65 6.78
C ASP A 197 -45.11 -1.99 7.19
N ALA A 198 -44.29 -3.03 7.30
CA ALA A 198 -44.73 -4.35 7.69
C ALA A 198 -45.22 -4.41 9.15
N VAL A 199 -44.50 -3.76 10.07
CA VAL A 199 -44.92 -3.65 11.47
C VAL A 199 -46.18 -2.80 11.59
N GLU A 200 -46.24 -1.66 10.90
CA GLU A 200 -47.44 -0.81 10.89
C GLU A 200 -48.65 -1.58 10.36
N TYR A 201 -48.49 -2.32 9.27
CA TYR A 201 -49.56 -3.16 8.73
C TYR A 201 -50.00 -4.24 9.72
N ALA A 202 -49.05 -4.94 10.35
CA ALA A 202 -49.37 -5.95 11.37
C ALA A 202 -50.14 -5.35 12.56
N GLU A 203 -49.78 -4.14 13.00
CA GLU A 203 -50.53 -3.39 14.01
C GLU A 203 -51.94 -3.03 13.54
N GLN A 204 -52.10 -2.54 12.30
CA GLN A 204 -53.39 -2.17 11.72
C GLN A 204 -54.36 -3.36 11.60
N VAL A 205 -53.85 -4.56 11.33
CA VAL A 205 -54.66 -5.79 11.27
C VAL A 205 -54.78 -6.52 12.61
N GLU A 206 -54.27 -5.94 13.69
CA GLU A 206 -54.22 -6.55 15.03
C GLU A 206 -53.57 -7.95 15.02
N ALA A 207 -52.63 -8.18 14.10
CA ALA A 207 -51.87 -9.42 14.04
C ALA A 207 -50.86 -9.43 15.19
N GLY A 208 -51.01 -10.36 16.13
CA GLY A 208 -50.07 -10.56 17.23
C GLY A 208 -48.74 -11.14 16.75
N VAL A 209 -47.97 -10.38 15.99
CA VAL A 209 -46.62 -10.74 15.51
C VAL A 209 -45.59 -10.51 16.62
N GLU A 210 -44.71 -11.50 16.82
CA GLU A 210 -43.69 -11.43 17.88
C GLU A 210 -42.37 -10.82 17.37
N THR A 211 -42.15 -10.86 16.05
CA THR A 211 -40.92 -10.38 15.42
C THR A 211 -41.17 -9.55 14.17
N VAL A 212 -40.18 -8.73 13.78
CA VAL A 212 -40.20 -7.98 12.51
C VAL A 212 -40.28 -8.92 11.32
N ALA A 213 -39.63 -10.10 11.39
CA ALA A 213 -39.67 -11.08 10.32
C ALA A 213 -41.10 -11.65 10.12
N ASP A 214 -41.85 -11.85 11.21
CA ASP A 214 -43.25 -12.29 11.13
C ASP A 214 -44.15 -11.19 10.53
N ALA A 215 -43.90 -9.93 10.92
CA ALA A 215 -44.58 -8.77 10.33
C ALA A 215 -44.29 -8.66 8.83
N GLU A 216 -43.03 -8.79 8.42
CA GLU A 216 -42.61 -8.76 7.01
C GLU A 216 -43.22 -9.90 6.20
N ALA A 217 -43.31 -11.11 6.76
CA ALA A 217 -43.96 -12.25 6.10
C ALA A 217 -45.45 -12.01 5.90
N LEU A 218 -46.14 -11.46 6.90
CA LEU A 218 -47.55 -11.10 6.84
C LEU A 218 -47.82 -9.96 5.84
N TYR A 219 -46.95 -8.95 5.81
CA TYR A 219 -47.03 -7.85 4.84
C TYR A 219 -46.73 -8.32 3.41
N ALA A 220 -45.74 -9.20 3.22
CA ALA A 220 -45.45 -9.79 1.91
C ALA A 220 -46.64 -10.61 1.38
N ALA A 221 -47.34 -11.36 2.24
CA ALA A 221 -48.56 -12.06 1.85
C ALA A 221 -49.65 -11.09 1.40
N GLN A 222 -49.79 -9.92 2.05
CA GLN A 222 -50.72 -8.88 1.64
C GLN A 222 -50.35 -8.24 0.29
N LEU A 223 -49.08 -7.96 0.04
CA LEU A 223 -48.65 -7.39 -1.23
C LEU A 223 -48.91 -8.35 -2.40
N VAL A 224 -48.76 -9.66 -2.19
CA VAL A 224 -49.09 -10.67 -3.21
C VAL A 224 -50.60 -10.70 -3.47
N THR A 225 -51.44 -10.68 -2.43
CA THR A 225 -52.90 -10.67 -2.61
C THR A 225 -53.39 -9.41 -3.31
N GLU A 226 -52.80 -8.24 -3.03
CA GLU A 226 -53.13 -6.98 -3.71
C GLU A 226 -52.66 -6.94 -5.17
N ALA A 227 -51.44 -7.40 -5.46
CA ALA A 227 -50.93 -7.48 -6.82
C ALA A 227 -51.78 -8.42 -7.68
N ASP A 228 -52.10 -9.61 -7.16
CA ASP A 228 -52.95 -10.61 -7.82
C ASP A 228 -54.40 -10.12 -8.00
N ALA A 229 -54.92 -9.32 -7.07
CA ALA A 229 -56.22 -8.68 -7.21
C ALA A 229 -56.21 -7.59 -8.30
N THR A 230 -55.09 -6.87 -8.44
CA THR A 230 -54.96 -5.74 -9.38
C THR A 230 -54.77 -6.20 -10.82
N ASP A 231 -54.02 -7.29 -11.04
CA ASP A 231 -53.79 -7.85 -12.39
C ASP A 231 -55.00 -8.65 -12.94
N GLY A 232 -56.10 -8.73 -12.17
CA GLY A 232 -57.32 -9.39 -12.61
C GLY A 232 -57.19 -10.91 -12.79
N THR A 233 -56.05 -11.48 -12.41
CA THR A 233 -55.78 -12.93 -12.39
C THR A 233 -56.64 -13.68 -11.37
N TRP A 234 -57.20 -12.96 -10.40
CA TRP A 234 -58.23 -13.45 -9.46
C TRP A 234 -59.67 -13.03 -9.80
N ARG A 235 -59.99 -12.74 -11.07
CA ARG A 235 -61.38 -12.97 -11.49
C ARG A 235 -61.61 -14.45 -11.32
N GLY A 236 -62.49 -14.83 -10.39
CA GLY A 236 -62.81 -16.20 -10.01
C GLY A 236 -63.40 -17.07 -11.12
N GLU A 237 -62.89 -17.01 -12.36
CA GLU A 237 -62.80 -18.16 -13.25
C GLU A 237 -61.88 -19.17 -12.57
N TRP A 238 -62.45 -19.85 -11.59
CA TRP A 238 -61.87 -21.02 -10.96
C TRP A 238 -61.39 -21.96 -12.07
N ILE A 239 -60.22 -22.57 -11.92
CA ILE A 239 -59.65 -23.54 -12.90
C ILE A 239 -60.57 -24.77 -13.12
N GLY A 240 -61.74 -24.84 -12.47
CA GLY A 240 -62.82 -25.80 -12.76
C GLY A 240 -64.17 -25.19 -13.16
N GLN A 241 -64.30 -23.87 -13.33
CA GLN A 241 -65.52 -23.26 -13.86
C GLN A 241 -65.51 -23.38 -15.38
N HIS A 242 -65.76 -24.60 -15.86
CA HIS A 242 -66.06 -24.82 -17.27
C HIS A 242 -67.36 -24.06 -17.60
N PRO A 243 -67.42 -23.26 -18.67
CA PRO A 243 -68.72 -22.84 -19.18
C PRO A 243 -69.54 -24.11 -19.43
N ASP A 244 -70.78 -24.14 -18.93
CA ASP A 244 -71.68 -25.31 -19.00
C ASP A 244 -71.98 -25.80 -20.44
N ASP A 245 -71.46 -25.12 -21.46
CA ASP A 245 -71.53 -25.46 -22.88
C ASP A 245 -70.19 -25.96 -23.47
N GLY A 246 -69.38 -26.66 -22.68
CA GLY A 246 -68.22 -27.39 -23.19
C GLY A 246 -68.64 -28.57 -24.07
N LEU A 247 -68.23 -28.58 -25.35
CA LEU A 247 -68.52 -29.60 -26.38
C LEU A 247 -68.09 -31.04 -26.01
N PHE A 248 -67.40 -31.25 -24.89
CA PHE A 248 -66.89 -32.54 -24.46
C PHE A 248 -67.21 -32.78 -22.98
N THR A 249 -67.96 -33.84 -22.69
CA THR A 249 -68.18 -34.35 -21.34
C THR A 249 -66.88 -34.98 -20.84
N LEU A 250 -66.12 -34.27 -20.01
CA LEU A 250 -64.96 -34.85 -19.32
C LEU A 250 -65.48 -35.64 -18.11
N GLU A 251 -65.26 -36.95 -18.11
CA GLU A 251 -65.49 -37.77 -16.92
C GLU A 251 -64.52 -37.33 -15.80
N PRO A 252 -65.00 -37.18 -14.55
CA PRO A 252 -64.17 -36.76 -13.45
C PRO A 252 -63.11 -37.84 -13.16
N ALA A 253 -61.88 -37.59 -13.61
CA ALA A 253 -60.76 -38.47 -13.35
C ALA A 253 -60.44 -38.46 -11.85
N ALA A 254 -60.49 -39.64 -11.23
CA ALA A 254 -60.33 -39.86 -9.80
C ALA A 254 -58.90 -39.59 -9.24
N ASP A 255 -57.95 -39.12 -10.07
CA ASP A 255 -56.52 -39.21 -9.77
C ASP A 255 -55.75 -37.88 -9.86
N GLN A 256 -56.38 -36.72 -9.63
CA GLN A 256 -55.65 -35.42 -9.59
C GLN A 256 -55.01 -35.09 -8.22
N GLY A 257 -54.88 -36.05 -7.31
CA GLY A 257 -54.30 -35.84 -5.97
C GLY A 257 -52.81 -36.20 -5.82
N ALA A 258 -52.17 -36.83 -6.80
CA ALA A 258 -50.88 -37.52 -6.57
C ALA A 258 -49.61 -36.74 -6.98
N LEU A 259 -49.69 -35.46 -7.34
CA LEU A 259 -48.53 -34.76 -7.94
C LEU A 259 -47.55 -34.13 -6.93
N PHE A 260 -47.81 -34.16 -5.61
CA PHE A 260 -47.04 -33.38 -4.64
C PHE A 260 -46.37 -34.17 -3.50
N ASP A 261 -46.61 -35.48 -3.33
CA ASP A 261 -46.09 -36.19 -2.14
C ASP A 261 -44.62 -36.65 -2.25
N ASP A 262 -44.09 -36.94 -3.44
CA ASP A 262 -42.79 -37.64 -3.54
C ASP A 262 -41.55 -36.72 -3.62
N ARG A 263 -41.70 -35.42 -3.93
CA ARG A 263 -40.55 -34.51 -4.09
C ARG A 263 -39.98 -33.98 -2.76
N ALA A 264 -40.81 -33.85 -1.72
CA ALA A 264 -40.35 -33.38 -0.41
C ALA A 264 -39.44 -34.41 0.28
N ALA A 265 -39.70 -35.71 0.08
CA ALA A 265 -38.87 -36.79 0.61
C ALA A 265 -37.49 -36.86 -0.07
N ALA A 266 -37.40 -36.53 -1.37
CA ALA A 266 -36.14 -36.53 -2.11
C ALA A 266 -35.17 -35.42 -1.64
N LEU A 267 -35.68 -34.22 -1.32
CA LEU A 267 -34.86 -33.10 -0.86
C LEU A 267 -34.31 -33.28 0.57
N ALA A 268 -35.03 -34.01 1.43
CA ALA A 268 -34.55 -34.34 2.77
C ALA A 268 -33.38 -35.34 2.74
N ALA A 269 -33.35 -36.24 1.77
CA ALA A 269 -32.27 -37.21 1.58
C ALA A 269 -30.94 -36.54 1.16
N ASP A 270 -31.01 -35.49 0.33
CA ASP A 270 -29.82 -34.76 -0.13
C ASP A 270 -29.13 -33.96 0.97
N ARG A 271 -29.89 -33.41 1.93
CA ARG A 271 -29.30 -32.64 3.03
C ARG A 271 -28.52 -33.50 4.02
N ALA A 272 -29.05 -34.69 4.36
CA ALA A 272 -28.33 -35.64 5.20
C ALA A 272 -27.04 -36.16 4.53
N ALA A 273 -27.05 -36.33 3.21
CA ALA A 273 -25.87 -36.72 2.44
C ALA A 273 -24.79 -35.61 2.45
N LEU A 274 -25.20 -34.35 2.33
CA LEU A 274 -24.31 -33.19 2.41
C LEU A 274 -23.66 -33.03 3.79
N ASP A 275 -24.45 -33.14 4.87
CA ASP A 275 -23.94 -33.06 6.24
C ASP A 275 -22.94 -34.19 6.55
N ALA A 276 -23.22 -35.41 6.08
CA ALA A 276 -22.30 -36.54 6.21
C ALA A 276 -21.01 -36.37 5.39
N HIS A 277 -21.06 -35.66 4.25
CA HIS A 277 -19.87 -35.31 3.48
C HIS A 277 -19.01 -34.28 4.21
N LEU A 278 -19.61 -33.20 4.71
CA LEU A 278 -18.89 -32.13 5.42
C LEU A 278 -18.22 -32.63 6.71
N ALA A 279 -18.89 -33.48 7.48
CA ALA A 279 -18.33 -34.07 8.69
C ALA A 279 -17.10 -34.97 8.41
N ARG A 280 -17.06 -35.66 7.26
CA ARG A 280 -15.88 -36.44 6.84
C ARG A 280 -14.74 -35.56 6.33
N THR A 281 -15.06 -34.51 5.60
CA THR A 281 -14.05 -33.65 4.96
C THR A 281 -13.40 -32.69 5.96
N TYR A 282 -14.12 -32.26 7.00
CA TYR A 282 -13.64 -31.26 7.96
C TYR A 282 -13.87 -31.63 9.43
N PRO A 283 -13.24 -32.71 9.95
CA PRO A 283 -13.51 -33.21 11.29
C PRO A 283 -13.15 -32.22 12.42
N ALA A 284 -12.21 -31.30 12.19
CA ALA A 284 -11.79 -30.30 13.17
C ALA A 284 -12.87 -29.22 13.48
N LEU A 285 -13.81 -28.98 12.56
CA LEU A 285 -14.93 -28.06 12.79
C LEU A 285 -16.02 -28.69 13.68
N PHE A 286 -15.98 -30.01 13.88
CA PHE A 286 -17.01 -30.78 14.59
C PHE A 286 -16.45 -31.59 15.78
N ALA A 287 -15.20 -31.35 16.19
CA ALA A 287 -14.59 -32.01 17.33
C ALA A 287 -14.97 -31.29 18.66
N PRO A 288 -15.48 -32.01 19.69
CA PRO A 288 -16.01 -31.40 20.91
C PRO A 288 -14.96 -30.99 21.97
N GLU A 289 -13.65 -31.15 21.74
CA GLU A 289 -12.64 -30.87 22.78
C GLU A 289 -11.45 -30.05 22.25
N GLN A 290 -11.24 -28.86 22.82
CA GLN A 290 -10.02 -28.05 22.62
C GLN A 290 -8.89 -28.52 23.57
N PRO A 291 -7.62 -28.58 23.13
CA PRO A 291 -6.51 -28.98 23.99
C PRO A 291 -6.08 -27.84 24.93
N ARG A 292 -5.76 -28.21 26.19
CA ARG A 292 -5.21 -27.32 27.22
C ARG A 292 -3.72 -26.99 26.98
N PRO A 293 -3.20 -25.85 27.46
CA PRO A 293 -1.78 -25.51 27.35
C PRO A 293 -0.92 -26.28 28.37
N LEU A 294 0.31 -26.61 27.95
CA LEU A 294 1.33 -27.33 28.73
C LEU A 294 2.01 -26.44 29.79
N GLU A 295 2.15 -26.96 31.01
CA GLU A 295 2.94 -26.39 32.11
C GLU A 295 4.36 -26.98 32.16
N LEU A 296 5.37 -26.16 32.48
CA LEU A 296 6.75 -26.58 32.75
C LEU A 296 7.28 -25.99 34.07
N GLU A 297 8.13 -26.75 34.76
CA GLU A 297 8.65 -26.51 36.12
C GLU A 297 9.79 -25.48 36.25
N PRO A 298 10.02 -24.89 37.45
CA PRO A 298 10.90 -23.72 37.64
C PRO A 298 12.34 -24.07 38.08
N ALA A 299 13.33 -23.31 37.59
CA ALA A 299 14.71 -23.32 38.07
C ALA A 299 15.06 -22.03 38.84
N LEU A 300 15.80 -22.18 39.94
CA LEU A 300 16.26 -21.13 40.88
C LEU A 300 17.37 -20.23 40.31
N ILE A 301 17.29 -18.93 40.59
CA ILE A 301 18.21 -17.84 40.16
C ILE A 301 18.73 -17.06 41.40
N TRP A 302 19.98 -16.58 41.33
CA TRP A 302 20.51 -15.48 42.15
C TRP A 302 20.54 -14.16 41.35
N ALA A 303 20.29 -13.05 42.04
CA ALA A 303 19.63 -11.80 41.58
C ALA A 303 20.51 -10.70 40.91
N VAL A 304 19.87 -9.80 40.11
CA VAL A 304 19.81 -8.29 40.19
C VAL A 304 18.72 -7.73 39.20
N THR A 305 18.14 -6.54 39.47
CA THR A 305 16.84 -5.89 39.09
C THR A 305 16.76 -4.97 37.83
N HIS A 306 15.65 -4.98 37.03
CA HIS A 306 15.15 -3.90 36.11
C HIS A 306 13.61 -3.95 35.86
N HIS A 307 12.94 -2.82 35.54
CA HIS A 307 11.50 -2.53 35.80
C HIS A 307 10.63 -1.97 34.63
N GLY A 308 9.55 -2.68 34.20
CA GLY A 308 8.36 -2.13 33.48
C GLY A 308 7.59 -3.08 32.51
N VAL A 309 6.24 -3.09 32.55
CA VAL A 309 5.22 -3.88 31.80
C VAL A 309 3.98 -3.01 31.61
N ILE A 310 3.29 -3.07 30.46
CA ILE A 310 2.00 -2.40 30.26
C ILE A 310 0.87 -3.44 30.39
N ARG A 311 -0.15 -3.18 31.23
CA ARG A 311 -1.40 -3.98 31.33
C ARG A 311 -2.59 -3.14 30.84
N GLY A 312 -3.55 -3.76 30.15
CA GLY A 312 -4.84 -3.17 29.75
C GLY A 312 -5.90 -4.24 29.47
N GLU A 313 -7.19 -3.88 29.53
CA GLU A 313 -8.33 -4.82 29.51
C GLU A 313 -8.63 -5.49 28.15
N TRP A 314 -7.98 -5.07 27.06
CA TRP A 314 -8.19 -5.70 25.75
C TRP A 314 -7.14 -6.79 25.46
N GLN A 315 -7.62 -8.02 25.34
CA GLN A 315 -6.92 -9.19 24.77
C GLN A 315 -5.62 -9.67 25.46
N GLY A 316 -5.47 -9.50 26.78
CA GLY A 316 -4.35 -10.12 27.50
C GLY A 316 -2.97 -9.75 26.95
N PHE A 317 -2.83 -8.54 26.40
CA PHE A 317 -1.62 -8.10 25.73
C PHE A 317 -0.55 -7.73 26.77
N PHE A 318 0.53 -8.51 26.87
CA PHE A 318 1.66 -8.23 27.74
C PHE A 318 2.89 -7.86 26.90
N MET A 319 3.31 -6.59 26.97
CA MET A 319 4.59 -6.16 26.41
C MET A 319 5.63 -6.05 27.54
N CYS A 320 6.67 -6.89 27.49
CA CYS A 320 7.82 -6.84 28.40
C CYS A 320 9.09 -6.42 27.64
N GLY A 321 10.12 -5.98 28.38
CA GLY A 321 11.41 -5.58 27.79
C GLY A 321 11.50 -4.15 27.28
N LEU A 322 10.49 -3.31 27.56
CA LEU A 322 10.53 -1.88 27.25
C LEU A 322 11.19 -1.10 28.39
N GLY A 323 12.01 -0.09 28.04
CA GLY A 323 12.45 0.89 29.02
C GLY A 323 11.25 1.67 29.56
N ARG A 324 11.26 2.07 30.85
CA ARG A 324 10.12 2.74 31.52
C ARG A 324 9.53 3.90 30.72
N ARG A 325 10.39 4.75 30.13
CA ARG A 325 9.96 5.88 29.29
C ARG A 325 9.24 5.43 28.02
N GLU A 326 9.73 4.36 27.37
CA GLU A 326 9.09 3.79 26.19
C GLU A 326 7.74 3.14 26.57
N ALA A 327 7.70 2.43 27.71
CA ALA A 327 6.46 1.86 28.23
C ALA A 327 5.42 2.94 28.54
N GLU A 328 5.81 4.05 29.17
CA GLU A 328 4.94 5.20 29.46
C GLU A 328 4.44 5.90 28.17
N ASN A 329 5.28 6.04 27.15
CA ASN A 329 4.89 6.62 25.87
C ASN A 329 3.85 5.75 25.15
N ARG A 330 4.07 4.43 25.09
CA ARG A 330 3.11 3.49 24.48
C ARG A 330 1.81 3.40 25.28
N ALA A 331 1.89 3.42 26.61
CA ALA A 331 0.71 3.47 27.45
C ALA A 331 -0.13 4.74 27.19
N ARG A 332 0.51 5.88 26.93
CA ARG A 332 -0.18 7.12 26.56
C ARG A 332 -0.93 7.00 25.23
N ALA A 333 -0.30 6.39 24.22
CA ALA A 333 -0.95 6.14 22.93
C ALA A 333 -2.18 5.24 23.07
N LEU A 334 -2.06 4.16 23.86
CA LEU A 334 -3.17 3.23 24.09
C LEU A 334 -4.35 3.87 24.87
N ARG A 335 -4.07 4.78 25.81
CA ARG A 335 -5.15 5.56 26.47
C ARG A 335 -5.87 6.48 25.49
N TYR A 336 -5.15 7.04 24.52
CA TYR A 336 -5.72 7.94 23.52
C TYR A 336 -6.69 7.23 22.57
N THR A 337 -6.45 5.94 22.29
CA THR A 337 -7.34 5.10 21.47
C THR A 337 -8.53 4.54 22.24
N GLY A 338 -8.84 5.09 23.42
CA GLY A 338 -10.01 4.71 24.22
C GLY A 338 -9.84 3.48 25.12
N SER A 339 -8.63 2.91 25.25
CA SER A 339 -8.40 1.84 26.23
C SER A 339 -8.48 2.40 27.65
N LYS A 340 -9.48 1.91 28.40
CA LYS A 340 -9.60 2.13 29.84
C LYS A 340 -8.59 1.22 30.56
N ASP A 341 -8.02 1.72 31.67
CA ASP A 341 -7.10 0.99 32.55
C ASP A 341 -5.74 0.53 31.98
N VAL A 342 -5.11 1.35 31.14
CA VAL A 342 -3.72 1.13 30.74
C VAL A 342 -2.75 1.53 31.87
N GLN A 343 -2.10 0.56 32.50
CA GLN A 343 -1.12 0.78 33.58
C GLN A 343 0.27 0.32 33.18
N VAL A 344 1.29 1.13 33.50
CA VAL A 344 2.69 0.69 33.44
C VAL A 344 3.07 0.15 34.81
N VAL A 345 3.12 -1.17 34.95
CA VAL A 345 3.49 -1.91 36.16
C VAL A 345 4.89 -2.48 36.02
N PRO A 346 5.73 -2.56 37.04
CA PRO A 346 7.01 -3.27 36.95
C PRO A 346 6.81 -4.75 36.56
N CYS A 347 7.76 -5.31 35.81
CA CYS A 347 7.76 -6.73 35.42
C CYS A 347 8.17 -7.60 36.61
N GLU A 348 7.39 -8.63 36.94
CA GLU A 348 7.72 -9.59 38.03
C GLU A 348 8.35 -10.90 37.53
N HIS A 349 8.31 -11.18 36.21
CA HIS A 349 8.90 -12.38 35.62
C HIS A 349 10.37 -12.15 35.24
N GLY A 350 11.20 -13.15 35.55
CA GLY A 350 12.66 -13.07 35.55
C GLY A 350 13.30 -12.74 34.19
N PRO A 351 14.57 -12.29 34.19
CA PRO A 351 15.22 -11.72 33.02
C PRO A 351 15.48 -12.77 31.94
N HIS A 352 14.85 -12.60 30.78
CA HIS A 352 15.25 -13.26 29.54
C HIS A 352 16.50 -12.57 28.96
N SER A 353 17.43 -13.33 28.40
CA SER A 353 18.72 -12.83 27.92
C SER A 353 18.57 -11.90 26.72
N HIS A 354 18.68 -10.57 26.90
CA HIS A 354 18.79 -9.66 25.77
C HIS A 354 19.75 -8.48 25.91
N ARG A 355 20.55 -8.37 24.83
CA ARG A 355 21.01 -7.22 24.02
C ARG A 355 21.83 -6.08 24.63
N ASP A 356 21.63 -5.66 25.87
CA ASP A 356 22.23 -4.38 26.31
C ASP A 356 23.69 -4.51 26.77
N ALA A 357 24.13 -5.71 27.18
CA ALA A 357 25.56 -5.99 27.40
C ALA A 357 26.37 -6.11 26.09
N ARG A 358 25.71 -6.21 24.92
CA ARG A 358 26.39 -6.13 23.60
C ARG A 358 26.60 -4.69 23.12
N ILE A 359 26.09 -3.69 23.84
CA ILE A 359 26.26 -2.27 23.48
C ILE A 359 27.56 -1.69 24.09
N ALA A 360 28.24 -2.40 24.99
CA ALA A 360 29.34 -1.82 25.78
C ALA A 360 30.73 -1.74 25.09
N ALA A 361 30.89 -2.18 23.85
CA ALA A 361 31.99 -1.70 23.00
C ALA A 361 31.58 -1.86 21.54
N ARG A 362 31.27 -0.76 20.88
CA ARG A 362 31.11 -0.70 19.43
C ARG A 362 32.28 0.08 18.88
N CYS A 363 32.87 -0.40 17.80
CA CYS A 363 33.96 0.32 17.17
C CYS A 363 33.51 1.72 16.74
N GLU A 364 34.28 2.75 17.11
CA GLU A 364 33.96 4.15 16.78
C GLU A 364 33.89 4.43 15.26
N GLY A 365 34.56 3.62 14.44
CA GLY A 365 34.57 3.77 12.98
C GLY A 365 33.31 3.26 12.26
N CYS A 366 32.76 2.12 12.70
CA CYS A 366 31.71 1.41 11.95
C CYS A 366 30.52 0.94 12.81
N GLY A 367 30.61 1.05 14.14
CA GLY A 367 29.58 0.61 15.06
C GLY A 367 29.49 -0.91 15.26
N TYR A 368 30.42 -1.72 14.74
CA TYR A 368 30.42 -3.17 14.93
C TYR A 368 30.75 -3.55 16.38
N PRO A 369 30.11 -4.57 16.98
CA PRO A 369 30.42 -5.01 18.34
C PRO A 369 31.85 -5.53 18.45
N ILE A 370 32.60 -5.10 19.48
CA ILE A 370 33.97 -5.52 19.76
C ILE A 370 34.10 -6.02 21.20
N PRO A 371 35.11 -6.87 21.53
CA PRO A 371 35.38 -7.25 22.90
C PRO A 371 35.65 -6.02 23.78
N THR A 372 35.12 -6.01 25.00
CA THR A 372 35.32 -4.91 25.96
C THR A 372 36.81 -4.68 26.24
N GLY A 373 37.28 -3.45 26.01
CA GLY A 373 38.68 -3.03 26.24
C GLY A 373 39.41 -2.52 25.00
N GLU A 374 38.84 -2.67 23.80
CA GLU A 374 39.36 -2.08 22.57
C GLU A 374 38.43 -0.96 22.07
N GLU A 375 38.99 0.15 21.57
CA GLU A 375 38.21 1.26 20.97
C GLU A 375 37.90 1.01 19.47
N TRP A 376 38.69 0.15 18.82
CA TRP A 376 38.64 -0.09 17.38
C TRP A 376 38.95 -1.56 17.05
N HIS A 377 38.09 -2.23 16.27
CA HIS A 377 38.52 -3.51 15.67
C HIS A 377 39.52 -3.27 14.53
N GLU A 378 40.32 -4.29 14.24
CA GLU A 378 41.47 -4.27 13.32
C GLU A 378 41.17 -3.65 11.93
N GLY A 379 39.93 -3.81 11.44
CA GLY A 379 39.50 -3.25 10.15
C GLY A 379 39.16 -1.76 10.16
N CYS A 380 38.87 -1.16 11.31
CA CYS A 380 38.42 0.23 11.42
C CYS A 380 39.41 1.16 12.12
N ARG A 381 40.52 0.64 12.65
CA ARG A 381 41.57 1.50 13.24
C ARG A 381 41.93 2.61 12.25
N PRO A 382 41.95 3.88 12.69
CA PRO A 382 42.36 4.98 11.84
C PRO A 382 43.76 4.68 11.31
N ARG A 383 43.86 4.34 10.02
CA ARG A 383 45.17 4.13 9.42
C ARG A 383 45.91 5.46 9.50
N PRO A 384 47.18 5.47 9.95
CA PRO A 384 47.98 6.69 9.93
C PRO A 384 47.90 7.29 8.53
N ARG A 385 47.69 8.62 8.46
CA ARG A 385 47.58 9.30 7.16
C ARG A 385 48.80 8.91 6.32
N PRO A 386 48.61 8.39 5.09
CA PRO A 386 49.72 7.97 4.27
C PRO A 386 50.65 9.16 4.05
N THR A 387 51.94 8.93 4.27
CA THR A 387 52.96 9.96 4.06
C THR A 387 52.96 10.36 2.58
N PRO A 388 53.55 11.51 2.22
CA PRO A 388 53.77 11.85 0.81
C PRO A 388 54.46 10.72 0.02
N LEU A 389 55.37 9.97 0.67
CA LEU A 389 56.05 8.83 0.07
C LEU A 389 55.10 7.64 -0.17
N ASP A 390 54.22 7.32 0.79
CA ASP A 390 53.22 6.26 0.63
C ASP A 390 52.25 6.56 -0.51
N ARG A 391 51.85 7.83 -0.64
CA ARG A 391 50.98 8.29 -1.74
C ARG A 391 51.68 8.19 -3.10
N ALA A 392 52.95 8.54 -3.18
CA ALA A 392 53.74 8.38 -4.39
C ALA A 392 53.90 6.89 -4.79
N ARG A 393 54.12 6.01 -3.80
CA ARG A 393 54.23 4.57 -4.04
C ARG A 393 52.92 3.96 -4.55
N LEU A 394 51.79 4.31 -3.91
CA LEU A 394 50.46 3.85 -4.34
C LEU A 394 50.09 4.35 -5.75
N ALA A 395 50.46 5.59 -6.09
CA ALA A 395 50.28 6.12 -7.44
C ALA A 395 51.08 5.30 -8.47
N ALA A 396 52.36 5.03 -8.19
CA ALA A 396 53.22 4.23 -9.06
C ALA A 396 52.72 2.77 -9.20
N GLU A 397 52.22 2.16 -8.12
CA GLU A 397 51.63 0.82 -8.15
C GLU A 397 50.36 0.77 -9.02
N ARG A 398 49.52 1.81 -8.94
CA ARG A 398 48.30 1.94 -9.75
C ARG A 398 48.62 2.15 -11.23
N ASP A 399 49.58 3.02 -11.54
CA ASP A 399 50.04 3.25 -12.92
C ASP A 399 50.65 1.98 -13.53
N ALA A 400 51.43 1.23 -12.75
CA ALA A 400 51.93 -0.08 -13.17
C ALA A 400 50.81 -1.11 -13.36
N GLY A 401 49.73 -1.04 -12.57
CA GLY A 401 48.52 -1.85 -12.75
C GLY A 401 47.80 -1.55 -14.07
N TYR A 402 47.62 -0.26 -14.39
CA TYR A 402 47.05 0.15 -15.67
C TYR A 402 47.90 -0.27 -16.86
N ALA A 403 49.23 -0.13 -16.76
CA ALA A 403 50.14 -0.58 -17.81
C ALA A 403 50.01 -2.09 -18.07
N ARG A 404 49.93 -2.90 -17.01
CA ARG A 404 49.69 -4.36 -17.14
C ARG A 404 48.33 -4.70 -17.75
N ALA A 405 47.28 -3.95 -17.37
CA ALA A 405 45.94 -4.16 -17.92
C ALA A 405 45.87 -3.81 -19.42
N LEU A 406 46.53 -2.73 -19.83
CA LEU A 406 46.66 -2.36 -21.25
C LEU A 406 47.46 -3.39 -22.04
N GLU A 407 48.57 -3.90 -21.48
CA GLU A 407 49.35 -4.95 -22.13
C GLU A 407 48.54 -6.27 -22.24
N ALA A 408 47.78 -6.64 -21.21
CA ALA A 408 46.90 -7.80 -21.25
C ALA A 408 45.78 -7.65 -22.29
N SER A 409 45.14 -6.47 -22.37
CA SER A 409 44.12 -6.17 -23.37
C SER A 409 44.68 -6.19 -24.79
N ALA A 410 45.89 -5.66 -25.00
CA ALA A 410 46.58 -5.72 -26.29
C ALA A 410 46.96 -7.16 -26.71
N ARG A 411 47.18 -8.07 -25.75
CA ARG A 411 47.40 -9.50 -26.04
C ARG A 411 46.11 -10.23 -26.42
N VAL A 412 44.97 -9.87 -25.81
CA VAL A 412 43.66 -10.44 -26.16
C VAL A 412 43.22 -9.99 -27.56
N ALA A 413 43.49 -8.74 -27.92
CA ALA A 413 43.24 -8.21 -29.27
C ALA A 413 44.06 -8.88 -30.40
N TYR A 414 45.01 -9.76 -30.06
CA TYR A 414 45.80 -10.53 -31.01
C TYR A 414 45.32 -11.97 -31.20
N LEU A 415 44.35 -12.42 -30.39
CA LEU A 415 43.82 -13.79 -30.43
C LEU A 415 42.50 -13.91 -31.19
N ASP A 416 41.75 -12.82 -31.31
CA ASP A 416 40.51 -12.76 -32.08
C ASP A 416 40.74 -11.80 -33.27
N ASP A 417 40.89 -12.35 -34.47
CA ASP A 417 41.00 -11.65 -35.76
C ASP A 417 39.70 -10.88 -36.15
N GLU A 418 38.94 -10.39 -35.18
CA GLU A 418 37.75 -9.56 -35.40
C GLU A 418 38.04 -8.07 -35.16
N PRO A 419 37.62 -7.18 -36.07
CA PRO A 419 37.83 -5.74 -35.92
C PRO A 419 37.03 -5.18 -34.75
N PRO A 420 37.55 -4.16 -34.05
CA PRO A 420 36.92 -3.62 -32.84
C PRO A 420 35.60 -2.90 -33.16
N PHE A 421 34.55 -3.21 -32.39
CA PHE A 421 33.33 -2.41 -32.26
C PHE A 421 33.52 -1.28 -31.25
#